data_AF-A0A928TJU0-F1
#
_entry.id   AF-A0A928TJU0-F1
#
_cell.length_a   1.000
_cell.length_b   1.000
_cell.length_c   1.000
_cell.angle_alpha   90.00
_cell.angle_beta   90.00
_cell.angle_gamma   90.00
#
_symmetry.space_group_name_H-M   'P 1'
#
loop_
_entity.id
_entity.type
_entity.pdbx_description
1 polymer ?
#
loop_
_entity_poly.entity_id
_entity_poly.type
_entity_poly.pdbx_seq_one_letter_code
_entity_poly.pdbx_strand_id
1 'polypeptide(L)'
;MDRNEFFAEVCRRLGWEPTPWRLAVFSEWARLEGMPYERTYNPLATTRLGPSTPLDTSFDIGFGPGNWNAVPVRVYRDAASGVTATVETLGLSYYPNIRRCFADERGYDGAVPEFATYVGSEAYGRVMVEFMRSLPAAKPSAPPLTERVARLERIIAGNGIDAAGARLTGEAALLWLDEQEMSLFLGLALTQAEVAALRDR
;
A
#
# COMPACT_ATOMS: atom_id res chain seq x y z
N MET A 1 5.45 22.73 8.00
CA MET A 1 5.17 21.33 7.65
C MET A 1 6.14 20.47 8.41
N ASP A 2 5.65 19.71 9.38
CA ASP A 2 6.50 18.73 10.06
C ASP A 2 6.76 17.49 9.16
N ARG A 3 7.62 16.58 9.62
CA ARG A 3 8.02 15.42 8.83
C ARG A 3 6.87 14.42 8.58
N ASN A 4 5.92 14.30 9.51
CA ASN A 4 4.78 13.40 9.32
C ASN A 4 3.79 13.99 8.33
N GLU A 5 3.54 15.29 8.38
CA GLU A 5 2.74 16.00 7.37
C GLU A 5 3.37 15.90 5.98
N PHE A 6 4.70 15.99 5.89
CA PHE A 6 5.43 15.78 4.63
C PHE A 6 5.14 14.39 4.05
N PHE A 7 5.29 13.32 4.84
CA PHE A 7 5.03 11.97 4.36
C PHE A 7 3.55 11.72 4.06
N ALA A 8 2.65 12.32 4.84
CA ALA A 8 1.23 12.24 4.57
C ALA A 8 0.88 12.87 3.21
N GLU A 9 1.50 14.01 2.89
CA GLU A 9 1.31 14.66 1.60
C GLU A 9 1.91 13.87 0.43
N VAL A 10 3.10 13.27 0.61
CA VAL A 10 3.66 12.33 -0.38
C VAL A 10 2.71 11.17 -0.65
N CYS A 11 2.10 10.58 0.39
CA CYS A 11 1.11 9.52 0.23
C CYS A 11 -0.07 9.98 -0.62
N ARG A 12 -0.69 11.12 -0.27
CA ARG A 12 -1.86 11.65 -0.99
C ARG A 12 -1.56 11.90 -2.46
N ARG A 13 -0.40 12.48 -2.77
CA ARG A 13 0.02 12.76 -4.15
C ARG A 13 0.32 11.50 -4.97
N LEU A 14 0.67 10.39 -4.31
CA LEU A 14 0.82 9.08 -4.93
C LEU A 14 -0.49 8.27 -4.96
N GLY A 15 -1.61 8.84 -4.51
CA GLY A 15 -2.92 8.20 -4.49
C GLY A 15 -3.13 7.23 -3.33
N TRP A 16 -2.35 7.38 -2.25
CA TRP A 16 -2.43 6.53 -1.07
C TRP A 16 -3.02 7.29 0.13
N GLU A 17 -3.83 6.59 0.93
CA GLU A 17 -4.22 7.09 2.24
C GLU A 17 -3.00 7.10 3.18
N PRO A 18 -2.73 8.17 3.94
CA PRO A 18 -1.58 8.26 4.84
C PRO A 18 -1.82 7.45 6.13
N THR A 19 -1.84 6.12 6.02
CA THR A 19 -2.08 5.22 7.14
C THR A 19 -0.89 5.18 8.10
N PRO A 20 -1.09 4.78 9.37
CA PRO A 20 0.01 4.57 10.31
C PRO A 20 1.11 3.65 9.77
N TRP A 21 0.76 2.64 8.96
CA TRP A 21 1.73 1.75 8.32
C TRP A 21 2.64 2.52 7.35
N ARG A 22 2.06 3.27 6.40
CA ARG A 22 2.86 4.00 5.39
C ARG A 22 3.74 5.07 6.02
N LEU A 23 3.20 5.78 7.01
CA LEU A 23 3.96 6.81 7.74
C LEU A 23 5.10 6.19 8.56
N ALA A 24 4.90 5.01 9.16
CA ALA A 24 5.96 4.29 9.86
C ALA A 24 7.07 3.86 8.90
N VAL A 25 6.73 3.31 7.72
CA VAL A 25 7.72 2.91 6.71
C VAL A 25 8.51 4.10 6.19
N PHE A 26 7.86 5.23 5.88
CA PHE A 26 8.59 6.44 5.50
C PHE A 26 9.50 6.97 6.61
N SER A 27 9.04 6.91 7.86
CA SER A 27 9.83 7.33 9.01
C SER A 27 11.06 6.46 9.21
N GLU A 28 10.93 5.15 9.05
CA GLU A 28 12.04 4.21 9.15
C GLU A 28 13.04 4.39 8.01
N TRP A 29 12.55 4.56 6.77
CA TRP A 29 13.41 4.89 5.64
C TRP A 29 14.21 6.16 5.95
N ALA A 30 13.55 7.24 6.36
CA ALA A 30 14.24 8.48 6.68
C ALA A 30 15.23 8.36 7.84
N ARG A 31 14.94 7.49 8.83
CA ARG A 31 15.88 7.18 9.91
C ARG A 31 17.15 6.53 9.38
N LEU A 32 17.03 5.60 8.43
CA LEU A 32 18.18 4.91 7.82
C LEU A 32 19.01 5.83 6.93
N GLU A 33 18.36 6.76 6.21
CA GLU A 33 19.06 7.76 5.38
C GLU A 33 19.80 8.81 6.23
N GLY A 34 19.30 9.09 7.43
CA GLY A 34 19.94 10.02 8.37
C GLY A 34 19.92 11.48 7.92
N MET A 35 19.10 11.83 6.93
CA MET A 35 19.00 13.19 6.39
C MET A 35 18.25 14.12 7.35
N PRO A 36 18.81 15.28 7.72
CA PRO A 36 18.15 16.22 8.62
C PRO A 36 17.02 16.95 7.87
N TYR A 37 15.78 16.57 8.15
CA TYR A 37 14.59 17.08 7.47
C TYR A 37 14.46 18.61 7.58
N GLU A 38 14.68 19.16 8.78
CA GLU A 38 14.50 20.58 9.10
C GLU A 38 15.47 21.49 8.34
N ARG A 39 16.55 20.90 7.79
CA ARG A 39 17.56 21.62 7.01
C ARG A 39 17.46 21.38 5.52
N THR A 40 16.94 20.22 5.10
CA THR A 40 17.07 19.76 3.72
C THR A 40 15.74 19.60 3.00
N TYR A 41 14.66 19.43 3.75
CA TYR A 41 13.37 18.96 3.24
C TYR A 41 13.48 17.72 2.36
N ASN A 42 14.51 16.89 2.58
CA ASN A 42 14.85 15.72 1.78
C ASN A 42 15.10 14.49 2.66
N PRO A 43 14.07 14.01 3.38
CA PRO A 43 14.25 12.96 4.38
C PRO A 43 14.63 11.61 3.76
N LEU A 44 14.42 11.41 2.46
CA LEU A 44 14.75 10.16 1.74
C LEU A 44 15.98 10.29 0.83
N ALA A 45 16.84 11.29 1.07
CA ALA A 45 18.10 11.52 0.37
C ALA A 45 18.01 11.53 -1.17
N THR A 46 16.90 11.99 -1.77
CA THR A 46 16.76 12.00 -3.23
C THR A 46 17.75 12.97 -3.89
N THR A 47 18.20 12.60 -5.09
CA THR A 47 19.05 13.42 -5.96
C THR A 47 18.24 14.21 -7.00
N ARG A 48 16.90 14.09 -6.96
CA ARG A 48 15.97 14.61 -7.97
C ARG A 48 16.12 16.12 -8.14
N LEU A 49 16.34 16.52 -9.39
CA LEU A 49 16.46 17.90 -9.83
C LEU A 49 15.55 18.12 -11.04
N GLY A 50 14.73 19.16 -10.98
CA GLY A 50 13.88 19.60 -12.07
C GLY A 50 13.31 21.00 -11.81
N PRO A 51 12.63 21.59 -12.80
CA PRO A 51 12.03 22.93 -12.68
C PRO A 51 11.01 23.04 -11.54
N SER A 52 10.36 21.93 -11.20
CA SER A 52 9.35 21.78 -10.14
C SER A 52 9.93 21.53 -8.75
N THR A 53 11.25 21.38 -8.62
CA THR A 53 11.93 21.02 -7.37
C THR A 53 13.06 22.02 -7.05
N PRO A 54 12.74 23.31 -6.83
CA PRO A 54 13.76 24.32 -6.59
C PRO A 54 14.60 23.98 -5.35
N LEU A 55 15.91 24.19 -5.46
CA LEU A 55 16.89 23.94 -4.41
C LEU A 55 17.08 25.19 -3.53
N ASP A 56 17.55 24.98 -2.31
CA ASP A 56 18.14 26.07 -1.52
C ASP A 56 19.57 26.32 -2.03
N THR A 57 19.72 27.26 -2.97
CA THR A 57 21.04 27.61 -3.52
C THR A 57 21.88 28.47 -2.57
N SER A 58 21.34 28.88 -1.41
CA SER A 58 22.14 29.55 -0.38
C SER A 58 22.85 28.57 0.54
N PHE A 59 22.38 27.31 0.58
CA PHE A 59 23.04 26.23 1.29
C PHE A 59 24.24 25.70 0.50
N ASP A 60 25.44 25.85 1.06
CA ASP A 60 26.65 25.22 0.53
C ASP A 60 27.59 24.86 1.69
N ILE A 61 27.89 23.57 1.83
CA ILE A 61 28.82 23.04 2.84
C ILE A 61 30.11 22.49 2.21
N GLY A 62 30.44 22.94 1.00
CA GLY A 62 31.64 22.53 0.26
C GLY A 62 31.38 21.52 -0.87
N PHE A 63 30.12 21.20 -1.14
CA PHE A 63 29.69 20.33 -2.25
C PHE A 63 28.95 21.08 -3.36
N GLY A 64 28.95 22.41 -3.28
CA GLY A 64 28.29 23.30 -4.20
C GLY A 64 26.85 23.65 -3.77
N PRO A 65 26.28 24.74 -4.31
CA PRO A 65 24.95 25.23 -3.93
C PRO A 65 23.85 24.18 -4.04
N GLY A 66 23.09 23.97 -2.96
CA GLY A 66 21.96 23.06 -2.89
C GLY A 66 22.31 21.57 -2.79
N ASN A 67 23.58 21.23 -2.53
CA ASN A 67 24.03 19.84 -2.38
C ASN A 67 24.46 19.53 -0.94
N TRP A 68 24.01 18.37 -0.45
CA TRP A 68 24.37 17.85 0.87
C TRP A 68 25.70 17.09 0.87
N ASN A 69 26.03 16.39 -0.22
CA ASN A 69 27.22 15.56 -0.33
C ASN A 69 27.72 15.46 -1.78
N ALA A 70 28.80 14.71 -1.99
CA ALA A 70 29.40 14.49 -3.31
C ALA A 70 28.56 13.60 -4.25
N VAL A 71 27.53 12.90 -3.74
CA VAL A 71 26.61 12.04 -4.53
C VAL A 71 25.30 12.80 -4.74
N PRO A 72 25.39 13.98 -5.38
CA PRO A 72 24.58 15.19 -5.19
C PRO A 72 23.18 15.00 -4.59
N VAL A 73 23.11 14.61 -3.31
CA VAL A 73 21.86 14.58 -2.54
C VAL A 73 21.41 16.02 -2.35
N ARG A 74 20.14 16.31 -2.66
CA ARG A 74 19.67 17.70 -2.79
C ARG A 74 19.18 18.28 -1.47
N VAL A 75 19.36 19.59 -1.33
CA VAL A 75 18.75 20.43 -0.30
C VAL A 75 17.67 21.27 -0.99
N TYR A 76 16.41 20.96 -0.73
CA TYR A 76 15.29 21.64 -1.36
C TYR A 76 15.01 22.97 -0.67
N ARG A 77 14.48 23.95 -1.42
CA ARG A 77 14.19 25.29 -0.90
C ARG A 77 13.17 25.27 0.23
N ASP A 78 12.18 24.40 0.12
CA ASP A 78 11.04 24.32 1.02
C ASP A 78 10.45 22.90 1.03
N ALA A 79 9.58 22.63 2.00
CA ALA A 79 8.93 21.32 2.16
C ALA A 79 8.11 20.90 0.93
N ALA A 80 7.43 21.85 0.25
CA ALA A 80 6.62 21.54 -0.94
C ALA A 80 7.49 21.08 -2.12
N SER A 81 8.67 21.68 -2.28
CA SER A 81 9.67 21.29 -3.27
C SER A 81 10.21 19.88 -2.97
N GLY A 82 10.48 19.58 -1.69
CA GLY A 82 10.89 18.25 -1.24
C GLY A 82 9.83 17.16 -1.44
N VAL A 83 8.55 17.46 -1.15
CA VAL A 83 7.43 16.56 -1.44
C VAL A 83 7.38 16.27 -2.94
N THR A 84 7.45 17.30 -3.77
CA THR A 84 7.42 17.15 -5.23
C THR A 84 8.56 16.27 -5.73
N ALA A 85 9.77 16.52 -5.25
CA ALA A 85 10.93 15.71 -5.59
C ALA A 85 10.78 14.24 -5.16
N THR A 86 10.24 14.01 -3.96
CA THR A 86 9.99 12.65 -3.45
C THR A 86 8.95 11.92 -4.29
N VAL A 87 7.84 12.57 -4.62
CA VAL A 87 6.78 12.02 -5.48
C VAL A 87 7.30 11.72 -6.87
N GLU A 88 8.05 12.64 -7.48
CA GLU A 88 8.66 12.42 -8.80
C GLU A 88 9.66 11.27 -8.77
N THR A 89 10.46 11.15 -7.70
CA THR A 89 11.43 10.06 -7.53
C THR A 89 10.71 8.73 -7.45
N LEU A 90 9.75 8.58 -6.53
CA LEU A 90 9.00 7.35 -6.37
C LEU A 90 8.16 7.03 -7.60
N GLY A 91 7.74 8.04 -8.37
CA GLY A 91 7.01 7.88 -9.63
C GLY A 91 7.83 7.28 -10.79
N LEU A 92 9.16 7.22 -10.68
CA LEU A 92 10.02 6.62 -11.71
C LEU A 92 9.71 5.13 -11.90
N SER A 93 9.91 4.64 -13.13
CA SER A 93 9.73 3.23 -13.50
C SER A 93 10.70 2.27 -12.79
N TYR A 94 11.64 2.79 -12.00
CA TYR A 94 12.64 2.04 -11.24
C TYR A 94 12.14 1.52 -9.90
N TYR A 95 11.00 2.03 -9.40
CA TYR A 95 10.47 1.69 -8.07
C TYR A 95 9.12 0.94 -8.06
N PRO A 96 8.78 0.07 -9.03
CA PRO A 96 7.46 -0.55 -9.08
C PRO A 96 7.20 -1.46 -7.87
N ASN A 97 8.20 -2.20 -7.37
CA ASN A 97 8.00 -3.09 -6.23
C ASN A 97 7.98 -2.33 -4.90
N ILE A 98 8.80 -1.28 -4.74
CA ILE A 98 8.70 -0.37 -3.59
C ILE A 98 7.30 0.25 -3.55
N ARG A 99 6.82 0.82 -4.67
CA ARG A 99 5.46 1.38 -4.75
C ARG A 99 4.37 0.36 -4.44
N ARG A 100 4.54 -0.88 -4.92
CA ARG A 100 3.62 -1.98 -4.60
C ARG A 100 3.60 -2.27 -3.10
N CYS A 101 4.75 -2.24 -2.42
CA CYS A 101 4.80 -2.41 -0.97
C CYS A 101 3.96 -1.35 -0.24
N PHE A 102 4.05 -0.09 -0.68
CA PHE A 102 3.23 0.99 -0.13
C PHE A 102 1.74 0.84 -0.48
N ALA A 103 1.42 0.50 -1.73
CA ALA A 103 0.02 0.33 -2.16
C ALA A 103 -0.69 -0.77 -1.37
N ASP A 104 -0.01 -1.90 -1.16
CA ASP A 104 -0.57 -3.08 -0.49
C ASP A 104 -0.36 -3.08 1.04
N GLU A 105 0.39 -2.10 1.57
CA GLU A 105 0.83 -2.04 2.97
C GLU A 105 1.50 -3.36 3.43
N ARG A 106 2.43 -3.85 2.61
CA ARG A 106 3.10 -5.16 2.78
C ARG A 106 4.53 -5.14 2.26
N GLY A 107 5.46 -5.81 2.95
CA GLY A 107 6.83 -6.00 2.46
C GLY A 107 6.99 -7.18 1.49
N TYR A 108 7.45 -6.91 0.28
CA TYR A 108 7.74 -7.91 -0.77
C TYR A 108 9.25 -7.98 -1.07
N ASP A 109 9.81 -9.19 -1.22
CA ASP A 109 11.24 -9.36 -1.51
C ASP A 109 11.65 -8.73 -2.86
N GLY A 110 10.71 -8.60 -3.79
CA GLY A 110 10.95 -7.92 -5.07
C GLY A 110 11.37 -6.45 -4.94
N ALA A 111 11.16 -5.81 -3.78
CA ALA A 111 11.63 -4.45 -3.50
C ALA A 111 13.12 -4.40 -3.10
N VAL A 112 13.72 -5.50 -2.63
CA VAL A 112 15.12 -5.53 -2.17
C VAL A 112 16.09 -5.13 -3.29
N PRO A 113 15.99 -5.65 -4.53
CA PRO A 113 16.88 -5.23 -5.62
C PRO A 113 16.75 -3.74 -5.99
N GLU A 114 15.55 -3.16 -5.88
CA GLU A 114 15.32 -1.73 -6.16
C GLU A 114 16.01 -0.86 -5.12
N PHE A 115 15.85 -1.19 -3.83
CA PHE A 115 16.60 -0.54 -2.75
C PHE A 115 18.11 -0.69 -2.93
N ALA A 116 18.57 -1.88 -3.32
CA ALA A 116 20.00 -2.14 -3.51
C ALA A 116 20.60 -1.32 -4.66
N THR A 117 19.85 -1.14 -5.74
CA THR A 117 20.35 -0.48 -6.96
C THR A 117 20.28 1.04 -6.86
N TYR A 118 19.19 1.56 -6.30
CA TYR A 118 18.85 2.98 -6.45
C TYR A 118 18.87 3.77 -5.14
N VAL A 119 18.98 3.12 -4.00
CA VAL A 119 18.91 3.77 -2.68
C VAL A 119 20.20 3.56 -1.91
N GLY A 120 20.62 2.31 -1.69
CA GLY A 120 21.81 2.02 -0.92
C GLY A 120 22.44 0.67 -1.23
N SER A 121 21.98 -0.37 -0.53
CA SER A 121 22.58 -1.71 -0.63
C SER A 121 21.54 -2.81 -0.46
N GLU A 122 21.92 -4.04 -0.77
CA GLU A 122 21.04 -5.19 -0.53
C GLU A 122 20.70 -5.35 0.95
N ALA A 123 21.67 -5.14 1.84
CA ALA A 123 21.45 -5.16 3.29
C ALA A 123 20.41 -4.12 3.72
N TYR A 124 20.51 -2.90 3.18
CA TYR A 124 19.51 -1.84 3.38
C TYR A 124 18.11 -2.30 2.94
N GLY A 125 18.01 -2.84 1.72
CA GLY A 125 16.74 -3.31 1.17
C GLY A 125 16.11 -4.41 2.01
N ARG A 126 16.90 -5.36 2.51
CA ARG A 126 16.42 -6.42 3.41
C ARG A 126 15.87 -5.86 4.72
N VAL A 127 16.59 -4.92 5.36
CA VAL A 127 16.12 -4.26 6.60
C VAL A 127 14.79 -3.56 6.36
N MET A 128 14.66 -2.79 5.28
CA MET A 128 13.41 -2.10 4.96
C MET A 128 12.24 -3.06 4.72
N VAL A 129 12.44 -4.13 3.93
CA VAL A 129 11.39 -5.10 3.64
C VAL A 129 11.00 -5.91 4.90
N GLU A 130 11.97 -6.25 5.75
CA GLU A 130 11.72 -6.90 7.04
C GLU A 130 10.93 -5.98 7.98
N PHE A 131 11.29 -4.70 8.05
CA PHE A 131 10.52 -3.71 8.81
C PHE A 131 9.08 -3.61 8.30
N MET A 132 8.86 -3.49 6.99
CA MET A 132 7.53 -3.48 6.37
C MET A 132 6.69 -4.71 6.76
N ARG A 133 7.30 -5.89 6.88
CA ARG A 133 6.64 -7.14 7.30
C ARG A 133 6.35 -7.21 8.79
N SER A 134 7.18 -6.55 9.60
CA SER A 134 7.05 -6.50 11.07
C SER A 134 5.87 -5.64 11.52
N LEU A 135 5.49 -4.66 10.70
CA LEU A 135 4.36 -3.78 10.99
C LEU A 135 3.04 -4.56 10.97
N PRO A 136 2.10 -4.23 11.87
CA PRO A 136 0.78 -4.85 11.85
C PRO A 136 0.15 -4.60 10.48
N ALA A 137 -0.27 -5.67 9.82
CA ALA A 137 -0.93 -5.59 8.52
C ALA A 137 -2.07 -4.56 8.61
N ALA A 138 -2.15 -3.66 7.63
CA ALA A 138 -3.31 -2.83 7.45
C ALA A 138 -4.55 -3.73 7.53
N LYS A 139 -5.56 -3.35 8.31
CA LYS A 139 -6.85 -4.05 8.23
C LYS A 139 -7.19 -4.07 6.74
N PRO A 140 -7.35 -5.24 6.11
CA PRO A 140 -7.57 -5.31 4.68
C PRO A 140 -8.69 -4.34 4.36
N SER A 141 -8.43 -3.40 3.44
CA SER A 141 -9.49 -2.54 2.93
C SER A 141 -10.63 -3.47 2.56
N ALA A 142 -11.83 -3.18 3.08
CA ALA A 142 -12.96 -4.05 2.82
C ALA A 142 -13.01 -4.24 1.30
N PRO A 143 -13.15 -5.48 0.79
CA PRO A 143 -13.20 -5.71 -0.63
C PRO A 143 -14.21 -4.75 -1.26
N PRO A 144 -14.03 -4.33 -2.52
CA PRO A 144 -14.99 -3.48 -3.20
C PRO A 144 -16.42 -3.99 -2.98
N LEU A 145 -17.39 -3.09 -2.85
CA LEU A 145 -18.78 -3.47 -2.53
C LEU A 145 -19.29 -4.58 -3.47
N THR A 146 -18.91 -4.53 -4.74
CA THR A 146 -19.18 -5.56 -5.75
C THR A 146 -18.64 -6.95 -5.38
N GLU A 147 -17.41 -7.04 -4.89
CA GLU A 147 -16.82 -8.31 -4.46
C GLU A 147 -17.46 -8.81 -3.16
N ARG A 148 -17.84 -7.89 -2.25
CA ARG A 148 -18.57 -8.22 -1.02
C ARG A 148 -19.98 -8.72 -1.31
N VAL A 149 -20.69 -8.09 -2.25
CA VAL A 149 -22.00 -8.52 -2.74
C VAL A 149 -21.88 -9.88 -3.42
N ALA A 150 -20.96 -10.06 -4.37
CA ALA A 150 -20.72 -11.36 -5.02
C ALA A 150 -20.31 -12.47 -4.03
N ARG A 151 -19.67 -12.12 -2.91
CA ARG A 151 -19.38 -13.07 -1.81
C ARG A 151 -20.63 -13.41 -1.02
N LEU A 152 -21.48 -12.43 -0.69
CA LEU A 152 -22.77 -12.64 -0.03
C LEU A 152 -23.71 -13.47 -0.91
N GLU A 153 -23.83 -13.15 -2.20
CA GLU A 153 -24.59 -13.92 -3.19
C GLU A 153 -24.15 -15.38 -3.22
N ARG A 154 -22.83 -15.65 -3.22
CA ARG A 154 -22.30 -17.02 -3.16
C ARG A 154 -22.61 -17.76 -1.86
N ILE A 155 -22.65 -17.06 -0.73
CA ILE A 155 -22.95 -17.65 0.58
C ILE A 155 -24.45 -17.91 0.71
N ILE A 156 -25.29 -16.99 0.26
CA ILE A 156 -26.75 -17.07 0.33
C ILE A 156 -27.27 -18.08 -0.71
N ALA A 157 -26.76 -18.03 -1.94
CA ALA A 157 -27.12 -18.95 -3.03
C ALA A 157 -26.30 -20.25 -3.06
N GLY A 158 -25.44 -20.45 -2.06
CA GLY A 158 -24.71 -21.70 -1.81
C GLY A 158 -24.10 -22.36 -3.04
N ASN A 159 -23.26 -21.67 -3.83
CA ASN A 159 -22.65 -22.22 -5.06
C ASN A 159 -23.57 -23.18 -5.84
N GLY A 160 -24.84 -22.80 -6.04
CA GLY A 160 -25.84 -23.66 -6.64
C GLY A 160 -25.42 -24.18 -8.01
N ILE A 161 -25.84 -25.41 -8.29
CA ILE A 161 -25.69 -26.04 -9.60
C ILE A 161 -27.10 -26.17 -10.15
N ASP A 162 -27.36 -25.72 -11.38
CA ASP A 162 -28.68 -25.87 -12.00
C ASP A 162 -29.02 -27.34 -12.28
N ALA A 163 -30.25 -27.59 -12.74
CA ALA A 163 -30.71 -28.95 -13.08
C ALA A 163 -29.87 -29.64 -14.18
N ALA A 164 -29.08 -28.89 -14.94
CA ALA A 164 -28.19 -29.38 -15.99
C ALA A 164 -26.74 -29.59 -15.50
N GLY A 165 -26.44 -29.30 -14.23
CA GLY A 165 -25.09 -29.45 -13.68
C GLY A 165 -24.20 -28.22 -13.87
N ALA A 166 -24.73 -27.09 -14.36
CA ALA A 166 -23.97 -25.86 -14.55
C ALA A 166 -23.97 -25.01 -13.28
N ARG A 167 -22.79 -24.46 -12.94
CA ARG A 167 -22.62 -23.59 -11.77
C ARG A 167 -23.34 -22.25 -11.99
N LEU A 168 -24.23 -21.89 -11.07
CA LEU A 168 -24.90 -20.60 -11.04
C LEU A 168 -24.08 -19.58 -10.24
N THR A 169 -24.00 -18.34 -10.74
CA THR A 169 -23.29 -17.23 -10.08
C THR A 169 -24.02 -15.91 -10.29
N GLY A 170 -23.93 -14.98 -9.34
CA GLY A 170 -24.52 -13.64 -9.45
C GLY A 170 -26.04 -13.64 -9.45
N GLU A 171 -26.65 -12.73 -10.20
CA GLU A 171 -28.11 -12.60 -10.37
C GLU A 171 -28.81 -13.91 -10.79
N ALA A 172 -28.18 -14.72 -11.64
CA ALA A 172 -28.76 -16.01 -12.04
C ALA A 172 -28.92 -16.98 -10.87
N ALA A 173 -28.03 -16.92 -9.88
CA ALA A 173 -28.14 -17.74 -8.67
C ALA A 173 -29.22 -17.20 -7.72
N LEU A 174 -29.35 -15.87 -7.61
CA LEU A 174 -30.37 -15.23 -6.79
C LEU A 174 -31.79 -15.47 -7.35
N LEU A 175 -31.96 -15.29 -8.66
CA LEU A 175 -33.23 -15.54 -9.35
C LEU A 175 -33.65 -17.00 -9.22
N TRP A 176 -32.71 -17.93 -9.39
CA TRP A 176 -33.02 -19.34 -9.23
C TRP A 176 -33.46 -19.68 -7.78
N LEU A 177 -32.79 -19.14 -6.75
CA LEU A 177 -33.24 -19.32 -5.37
C LEU A 177 -34.67 -18.79 -5.14
N ASP A 178 -34.97 -17.61 -5.69
CA ASP A 178 -36.29 -16.96 -5.57
C ASP A 178 -37.37 -17.79 -6.28
N GLU A 179 -37.09 -18.28 -7.49
CA GLU A 179 -37.96 -19.19 -8.25
C GLU A 179 -38.22 -20.52 -7.53
N GLN A 180 -37.26 -21.00 -6.73
CA GLN A 180 -37.41 -22.21 -5.91
C GLN A 180 -38.02 -21.93 -4.52
N GLU A 181 -38.47 -20.69 -4.25
CA GLU A 181 -38.98 -20.24 -2.95
C GLU A 181 -38.02 -20.53 -1.78
N MET A 182 -36.72 -20.61 -2.06
CA MET A 182 -35.72 -20.96 -1.07
C MET A 182 -35.34 -19.74 -0.23
N SER A 183 -35.91 -19.69 0.98
CA SER A 183 -35.53 -18.71 2.00
C SER A 183 -34.22 -19.09 2.68
N LEU A 184 -33.31 -18.12 2.87
CA LEU A 184 -32.12 -18.26 3.71
C LEU A 184 -32.46 -18.79 5.12
N PHE A 185 -33.61 -18.37 5.67
CA PHE A 185 -34.09 -18.85 6.97
C PHE A 185 -34.49 -20.33 6.92
N LEU A 186 -35.07 -20.79 5.82
CA LEU A 186 -35.42 -22.20 5.62
C LEU A 186 -34.15 -23.05 5.46
N GLY A 187 -33.18 -22.61 4.66
CA GLY A 187 -31.90 -23.31 4.49
C GLY A 187 -31.11 -23.46 5.79
N LEU A 188 -31.08 -22.40 6.61
CA LEU A 188 -30.49 -22.45 7.95
C LEU A 188 -31.25 -23.39 8.89
N ALA A 189 -32.58 -23.36 8.88
CA ALA A 189 -33.40 -24.24 9.71
C ALA A 189 -33.20 -25.73 9.36
N LEU A 190 -33.17 -26.05 8.06
CA LEU A 190 -32.93 -27.42 7.58
C LEU A 190 -31.50 -27.89 7.91
N THR A 191 -30.50 -27.03 7.75
CA THR A 191 -29.12 -27.35 8.12
C THR A 191 -28.99 -27.59 9.63
N GLN A 192 -29.65 -26.78 10.45
CA GLN A 192 -29.67 -26.97 11.90
C GLN A 192 -30.35 -28.28 12.29
N ALA A 193 -31.45 -28.65 11.62
CA ALA A 193 -32.14 -29.91 11.85
C ALA A 193 -31.26 -31.12 11.50
N GLU A 194 -30.56 -31.09 10.36
CA GLU A 194 -29.65 -32.17 9.95
C GLU A 194 -28.43 -32.29 10.88
N VAL A 195 -27.84 -31.16 11.28
CA VAL A 195 -26.73 -31.16 12.25
C VAL A 195 -27.17 -31.70 13.61
N ALA A 196 -28.41 -31.43 14.04
CA ALA A 196 -28.98 -32.02 15.24
C ALA A 196 -29.16 -33.54 15.10
N ALA A 197 -29.73 -34.01 13.99
CA ALA A 197 -29.91 -35.43 13.71
C ALA A 197 -28.60 -36.23 13.64
N LEU A 198 -27.50 -35.59 13.20
CA LEU A 198 -26.16 -36.18 13.20
C LEU A 198 -25.52 -36.28 14.59
N ARG A 199 -25.96 -35.47 15.56
CA ARG A 199 -25.47 -35.52 16.96
C ARG A 199 -26.15 -36.61 17.78
N ASP A 200 -27.34 -37.03 17.37
CA ASP A 200 -28.12 -38.08 18.03
C ASP A 200 -27.85 -39.48 17.45
N ARG A 201 -26.88 -39.60 16.53
CA ARG A 201 -26.36 -40.86 15.97
C ARG A 201 -25.02 -41.22 16.59
#